data_AF-X1UVQ4-F1
#
_entry.id   AF-X1UVQ4-F1
#
_cell.length_a   1.000
_cell.length_b   1.000
_cell.length_c   1.000
_cell.angle_alpha   90.00
_cell.angle_beta   90.00
_cell.angle_gamma   90.00
#
_symmetry.space_group_name_H-M   'P 1'
#
loop_
_entity.id
_entity.type
_entity.pdbx_description
1 polymer ?
#
loop_
_entity_poly.entity_id
_entity_poly.type
_entity_poly.pdbx_seq_one_letter_code
_entity_poly.pdbx_strand_id
1 'polypeptide(L)'
;KLEAIGTLAGGTAHAFNNLLMGIQGHTSLLLFDIDSTHPHYEDLKKIESQIQEGAELTSQLIGYARKGRYQAGMIKINEIVENTSETFGKMKNEIRRCRNAYRTLNGANQD
;
A
#
# COMPACT_ATOMS: atom_id res chain seq x y z
N LYS A 1 12.35 27.40 -1.83
CA LYS A 1 11.59 26.70 -2.90
C LYS A 1 11.12 25.30 -2.45
N LEU A 2 11.98 24.47 -1.85
CA LEU A 2 11.61 23.14 -1.32
C LEU A 2 10.65 23.20 -0.11
N GLU A 3 10.80 24.18 0.77
CA GLU A 3 9.93 24.37 1.95
C GLU A 3 8.46 24.65 1.57
N ALA A 4 8.22 25.43 0.52
CA ALA A 4 6.88 25.70 -0.01
C ALA A 4 6.20 24.43 -0.58
N ILE A 5 6.98 23.51 -1.17
CA ILE A 5 6.49 22.21 -1.66
C ILE A 5 6.12 21.31 -0.49
N GLY A 6 6.91 21.30 0.58
CA GLY A 6 6.62 20.54 1.80
C GLY A 6 5.35 21.00 2.50
N THR A 7 5.13 22.32 2.59
CA THR A 7 3.90 22.89 3.20
C THR A 7 2.66 22.60 2.36
N LEU A 8 2.72 22.77 1.03
CA LEU A 8 1.61 22.42 0.13
C LEU A 8 1.32 20.92 0.15
N ALA A 9 2.34 20.07 0.09
CA ALA A 9 2.18 18.62 0.16
C ALA A 9 1.57 18.18 1.50
N GLY A 10 1.94 18.82 2.62
CA GLY A 10 1.34 18.54 3.92
C GLY A 10 -0.13 18.93 4.00
N GLY A 11 -0.50 20.11 3.47
CA GLY A 11 -1.90 20.57 3.45
C GLY A 11 -2.79 19.71 2.55
N THR A 12 -2.32 19.40 1.34
CA THR A 12 -3.05 18.54 0.40
C THR A 12 -3.19 17.12 0.95
N ALA A 13 -2.11 16.53 1.47
CA ALA A 13 -2.15 15.16 1.99
C ALA A 13 -3.05 15.02 3.24
N HIS A 14 -3.09 16.03 4.11
CA HIS A 14 -4.03 16.05 5.22
C HIS A 14 -5.49 16.04 4.72
N ALA A 15 -5.82 16.83 3.69
CA ALA A 15 -7.15 16.83 3.09
C ALA A 15 -7.50 15.47 2.47
N PHE A 16 -6.54 14.80 1.82
CA PHE A 16 -6.72 13.44 1.32
C PHE A 16 -7.03 12.45 2.44
N ASN A 17 -6.25 12.46 3.53
CA ASN A 17 -6.51 11.59 4.68
C ASN A 17 -7.88 11.85 5.31
N ASN A 18 -8.33 13.11 5.36
CA ASN A 18 -9.67 13.43 5.84
C ASN A 18 -10.77 12.81 4.98
N LEU A 19 -10.62 12.83 3.65
CA LEU A 19 -11.57 12.20 2.73
C LEU A 19 -11.56 10.68 2.91
N LEU A 20 -10.37 10.07 2.96
CA LEU A 20 -10.21 8.62 3.19
C LEU A 20 -10.88 8.20 4.51
N MET A 21 -10.69 8.95 5.58
CA MET A 21 -11.32 8.70 6.87
C MET A 21 -12.86 8.79 6.80
N GLY A 22 -13.40 9.74 6.03
CA GLY A 22 -14.85 9.83 5.81
C GLY A 22 -15.40 8.61 5.05
N ILE A 23 -14.73 8.21 3.97
CA ILE A 23 -15.10 7.01 3.20
C ILE A 23 -14.96 5.75 4.07
N GLN A 24 -13.92 5.67 4.89
CA GLN A 24 -13.72 4.57 5.84
C GLN A 24 -14.87 4.49 6.82
N GLY A 25 -15.26 5.61 7.43
CA GLY A 25 -16.38 5.66 8.37
C GLY A 25 -17.68 5.14 7.75
N HIS A 26 -18.01 5.58 6.54
CA HIS A 26 -19.19 5.07 5.83
C HIS A 26 -19.08 3.58 5.49
N THR A 27 -17.93 3.13 5.03
CA THR A 27 -17.69 1.72 4.69
C THR A 27 -17.79 0.82 5.93
N SER A 28 -17.21 1.25 7.06
CA SER A 28 -17.26 0.52 8.32
C SER A 28 -18.67 0.47 8.90
N LEU A 29 -19.48 1.53 8.76
CA LEU A 29 -20.89 1.49 9.16
C LEU A 29 -21.71 0.52 8.30
N LEU A 30 -21.49 0.52 6.99
CA LEU A 30 -22.16 -0.44 6.10
C LEU A 30 -21.77 -1.89 6.42
N LEU A 31 -20.50 -2.15 6.73
CA LEU A 31 -20.02 -3.46 7.17
C LEU A 31 -20.55 -3.87 8.55
N PHE A 32 -20.87 -2.92 9.41
CA PHE A 32 -21.47 -3.18 10.72
C PHE A 32 -22.92 -3.66 10.61
N ASP A 33 -23.66 -3.14 9.62
CA ASP A 33 -25.09 -3.43 9.42
C ASP A 33 -25.36 -4.70 8.61
N ILE A 34 -24.34 -5.33 8.02
CA ILE A 34 -24.47 -6.53 7.18
C ILE A 34 -23.62 -7.69 7.71
N ASP A 35 -24.03 -8.92 7.39
CA ASP A 35 -23.22 -10.11 7.65
C ASP A 35 -22.36 -10.52 6.44
N SER A 36 -21.49 -11.50 6.64
CA SER A 36 -20.56 -12.01 5.61
C SER A 36 -21.21 -12.74 4.44
N THR A 37 -22.51 -13.06 4.52
CA THR A 37 -23.27 -13.67 3.42
C THR A 37 -23.90 -12.64 2.50
N HIS A 38 -23.89 -11.36 2.90
CA HIS A 38 -24.45 -10.28 2.11
C HIS A 38 -23.67 -10.14 0.77
N PRO A 39 -24.36 -9.98 -0.38
CA PRO A 39 -23.71 -9.96 -1.70
C PRO A 39 -22.59 -8.93 -1.87
N HIS A 40 -22.64 -7.83 -1.10
CA HIS A 40 -21.66 -6.74 -1.16
C HIS A 40 -20.61 -6.76 -0.05
N TYR A 41 -20.62 -7.75 0.86
CA TYR A 41 -19.69 -7.80 1.99
C TYR A 41 -18.23 -7.81 1.54
N GLU A 42 -17.89 -8.69 0.60
CA GLU A 42 -16.51 -8.81 0.07
C GLU A 42 -16.07 -7.54 -0.68
N ASP A 43 -16.98 -6.86 -1.37
CA ASP A 43 -16.65 -5.63 -2.06
C ASP A 43 -16.42 -4.48 -1.07
N LEU A 44 -17.22 -4.39 -0.01
CA LEU A 44 -16.99 -3.42 1.07
C LEU A 44 -15.68 -3.69 1.83
N LYS A 45 -15.31 -4.96 2.05
CA LYS A 45 -14.00 -5.33 2.61
C LYS A 45 -12.83 -4.94 1.69
N LYS A 46 -12.99 -5.05 0.37
CA LYS A 46 -11.99 -4.57 -0.59
C LYS A 46 -11.87 -3.04 -0.57
N ILE A 47 -13.00 -2.33 -0.50
CA ILE A 47 -13.02 -0.87 -0.37
C ILE A 47 -12.27 -0.45 0.90
N GLU A 48 -12.51 -1.12 2.03
CA GLU A 48 -11.78 -0.87 3.29
C GLU A 48 -10.26 -1.07 3.12
N SER A 49 -9.82 -2.16 2.46
CA SER A 49 -8.40 -2.39 2.17
C SER A 49 -7.79 -1.30 1.28
N GLN A 50 -8.51 -0.89 0.23
CA GLN A 50 -8.05 0.15 -0.70
C GLN A 50 -7.92 1.52 -0.01
N ILE A 51 -8.81 1.83 0.93
CA ILE A 51 -8.71 3.04 1.74
C ILE A 51 -7.44 3.02 2.59
N GLN A 52 -7.14 1.89 3.24
CA GLN A 52 -5.95 1.72 4.05
C GLN A 52 -4.67 1.86 3.21
N GLU A 53 -4.60 1.21 2.05
CA GLU A 53 -3.49 1.35 1.10
C GLU A 53 -3.33 2.80 0.63
N GLY A 54 -4.43 3.50 0.34
CA GLY A 54 -4.43 4.91 -0.05
C GLY A 54 -3.87 5.84 1.05
N ALA A 55 -4.20 5.55 2.31
CA ALA A 55 -3.70 6.32 3.46
C ALA A 55 -2.19 6.09 3.67
N GLU A 56 -1.71 4.87 3.45
CA GLU A 56 -0.29 4.52 3.49
C GLU A 56 0.50 5.23 2.39
N LEU A 57 0.00 5.20 1.15
CA LEU A 57 0.63 5.91 0.02
C LEU A 57 0.69 7.43 0.27
N THR A 58 -0.37 8.01 0.82
CA THR A 58 -0.41 9.43 1.18
C THR A 58 0.63 9.76 2.25
N SER A 59 0.79 8.89 3.25
CA SER A 59 1.79 9.03 4.30
C SER A 59 3.23 8.93 3.76
N GLN A 60 3.48 8.01 2.83
CA GLN A 60 4.77 7.89 2.15
C GLN A 60 5.08 9.14 1.31
N LEU A 61 4.10 9.67 0.58
CA LEU A 61 4.24 10.89 -0.22
C LEU A 61 4.61 12.11 0.67
N ILE A 62 3.97 12.25 1.83
CA ILE A 62 4.35 13.25 2.83
C ILE A 62 5.80 13.04 3.28
N GLY A 63 6.19 11.80 3.57
CA GLY A 63 7.56 11.44 3.96
C GLY A 63 8.59 11.88 2.93
N TYR A 64 8.32 11.67 1.65
CA TYR A 64 9.18 12.12 0.55
C TYR A 64 9.20 13.64 0.37
N ALA A 65 8.06 14.32 0.49
CA ALA A 65 7.97 15.77 0.37
C ALA A 65 8.71 16.49 1.51
N ARG A 66 8.83 15.84 2.68
CA ARG A 66 9.50 16.36 3.88
C ARG A 66 11.02 16.15 3.92
N LYS A 67 11.70 15.81 2.80
CA LYS A 67 13.17 15.63 2.62
C LYS A 67 14.04 16.70 3.32
N GLY A 68 14.13 16.66 4.64
CA GLY A 68 14.74 17.72 5.46
C GLY A 68 14.44 17.63 6.97
N ARG A 69 13.46 16.85 7.42
CA ARG A 69 13.28 16.53 8.86
C ARG A 69 13.52 15.04 9.12
N TYR A 70 14.77 14.69 9.42
CA TYR A 70 15.10 13.37 9.96
C TYR A 70 14.41 13.22 11.32
N GLN A 71 13.52 12.24 11.47
CA GLN A 71 13.06 11.80 12.78
C GLN A 71 14.03 10.73 13.27
N ALA A 72 14.96 11.11 14.15
CA ALA A 72 15.76 10.16 14.89
C ALA A 72 14.86 9.45 15.90
N GLY A 73 14.72 8.13 15.77
CA GLY A 73 13.96 7.29 16.69
C GLY A 73 14.66 5.94 16.86
N MET A 74 14.31 5.20 17.91
CA MET A 74 14.77 3.81 18.05
C MET A 74 14.18 2.97 16.93
N ILE A 75 15.04 2.40 16.09
CA ILE A 75 14.65 1.55 14.97
C ILE A 75 15.01 0.09 15.33
N LYS A 76 14.04 -0.81 15.20
CA LYS A 76 14.30 -2.25 15.26
C LYS A 76 14.85 -2.72 13.92
N ILE A 77 16.17 -2.76 13.80
CA ILE A 77 16.86 -3.13 12.56
C ILE A 77 16.39 -4.51 12.04
N ASN A 78 16.13 -5.46 12.95
CA ASN A 78 15.67 -6.80 12.57
C ASN A 78 14.35 -6.78 11.80
N GLU A 79 13.41 -5.90 12.17
CA GLU A 79 12.11 -5.77 11.50
C GLU A 79 12.27 -5.21 10.08
N ILE A 80 13.17 -4.23 9.92
CA ILE A 80 13.51 -3.69 8.59
C ILE A 80 14.13 -4.78 7.72
N VAL A 81 15.06 -5.55 8.26
CA VAL A 81 15.72 -6.63 7.53
C VAL A 81 14.72 -7.71 7.14
N GLU A 82 13.80 -8.08 8.02
CA GLU A 82 12.76 -9.07 7.77
C GLU A 82 11.79 -8.61 6.68
N ASN A 83 11.22 -7.41 6.81
CA ASN A 83 10.29 -6.84 5.83
C ASN A 83 10.94 -6.66 4.45
N THR A 84 12.20 -6.23 4.43
CA THR A 84 12.98 -6.10 3.20
C THR A 84 13.21 -7.49 2.59
N SER A 85 13.66 -8.46 3.38
CA SER A 85 13.90 -9.83 2.91
C SER A 85 12.63 -10.48 2.36
N GLU A 86 11.49 -10.29 3.02
CA GLU A 86 10.20 -10.81 2.58
C GLU A 86 9.79 -10.18 1.23
N THR A 87 9.88 -8.86 1.11
CA THR A 87 9.56 -8.12 -0.11
C THR A 87 10.43 -8.59 -1.28
N PHE A 88 11.74 -8.70 -1.08
CA PHE A 88 12.66 -9.22 -2.09
C PHE A 88 12.42 -10.71 -2.39
N GLY A 89 12.04 -11.50 -1.39
CA GLY A 89 11.66 -12.90 -1.55
C GLY A 89 10.43 -13.07 -2.44
N LYS A 90 9.37 -12.28 -2.19
CA LYS A 90 8.17 -12.21 -3.04
C LYS A 90 8.54 -11.83 -4.48
N MET A 91 9.32 -10.77 -4.67
CA MET A 91 9.79 -10.33 -5.99
C MET A 91 10.60 -11.42 -6.71
N LYS A 92 11.54 -12.09 -6.03
CA LYS A 92 12.33 -13.19 -6.58
C LYS A 92 11.44 -14.35 -7.03
N ASN A 93 10.42 -14.69 -6.25
CA ASN A 93 9.48 -15.76 -6.60
C ASN A 93 8.66 -15.40 -7.84
N GLU A 94 8.21 -14.16 -7.96
CA GLU A 94 7.51 -13.66 -9.16
C GLU A 94 8.41 -13.69 -10.40
N ILE A 95 9.67 -13.24 -10.29
CA ILE A 95 10.64 -13.33 -11.38
C ILE A 95 10.87 -14.79 -11.80
N ARG A 96 10.97 -15.72 -10.84
CA ARG A 96 11.14 -17.15 -11.12
C ARG A 96 9.91 -17.73 -11.83
N ARG A 97 8.70 -17.35 -11.41
CA ARG A 97 7.44 -17.75 -12.04
C ARG A 97 7.40 -17.26 -13.49
N CYS A 98 7.66 -15.98 -13.74
CA CYS A 98 7.72 -15.42 -15.10
C CYS A 98 8.76 -16.13 -15.97
N ARG A 99 9.96 -16.42 -15.43
CA ARG A 99 11.01 -17.14 -16.17
C ARG A 99 10.60 -18.57 -16.53
N ASN A 100 9.98 -19.29 -15.60
CA ASN A 100 9.54 -20.66 -15.85
C ASN A 100 8.41 -20.70 -16.88
N ALA A 101 7.44 -19.80 -16.77
CA ALA A 101 6.36 -19.65 -17.77
C ALA A 101 6.94 -19.37 -19.17
N TYR A 102 7.90 -18.44 -19.29
CA TYR A 102 8.58 -18.15 -20.55
C TYR A 102 9.36 -19.35 -21.11
N ARG A 103 10.02 -20.14 -20.25
CA ARG A 103 10.73 -21.36 -20.67
C ARG A 103 9.79 -22.47 -21.13
N THR A 104 8.64 -22.66 -20.48
CA THR A 104 7.64 -23.63 -20.91
C THR A 104 7.01 -23.25 -22.25
N LEU A 105 6.70 -21.96 -22.45
CA LEU A 105 6.14 -21.47 -23.72
C LEU A 105 7.12 -21.58 -24.90
N ASN A 106 8.42 -21.42 -24.67
CA ASN A 106 9.44 -21.52 -25.73
C ASN A 106 10.05 -22.92 -25.89
N GLY A 107 10.09 -23.74 -24.83
CA GLY A 107 10.62 -25.10 -24.85
C GLY A 107 9.63 -26.16 -25.34
N ALA A 108 8.31 -25.89 -25.28
CA ALA A 108 7.28 -26.73 -25.90
C ALA A 108 7.15 -26.54 -27.42
N ASN A 109 7.91 -25.61 -28.01
CA ASN A 109 7.94 -25.34 -29.45
C ASN A 109 9.28 -25.73 -30.10
N GLN A 110 10.10 -26.55 -29.42
CA GLN A 110 11.30 -27.19 -29.97
C GLN A 110 11.25 -28.72 -29.88
N ASP A 111 10.05 -29.30 -29.87
CA ASP A 111 9.87 -30.67 -30.41
C ASP A 111 9.97 -30.63 -31.94
#